data_AF-Q1QGK5-F1
#
_entry.id   AF-Q1QGK5-F1
#
_cell.length_a   1.000
_cell.length_b   1.000
_cell.length_c   1.000
_cell.angle_alpha   90.00
_cell.angle_beta   90.00
_cell.angle_gamma   90.00
#
_symmetry.space_group_name_H-M   'P 1'
#
loop_
_entity.id
_entity.type
_entity.pdbx_description
1 polymer ?
#
loop_
_entity_poly.entity_id
_entity_poly.type
_entity_poly.pdbx_seq_one_letter_code
_entity_poly.pdbx_strand_id
1 'polypeptide(L)'
;MREKICCPDSEAAMAKVYSADLRERVIKAVLGGLSARSVARVFSISESSAIKWMQQVRRDGRMALSAVRGHRRAVLEPHAAFLLD
;
A
#
# COMPACT_ATOMS: atom_id res chain seq x y z
N MET A 1 -19.92 -8.63 16.29
CA MET A 1 -20.12 -7.25 16.76
C MET A 1 -18.82 -6.45 16.68
N ARG A 2 -18.52 -5.95 15.49
CA ARG A 2 -17.76 -4.71 15.26
C ARG A 2 -18.01 -4.32 13.81
N GLU A 3 -19.28 -3.99 13.55
CA GLU A 3 -19.62 -3.09 12.47
C GLU A 3 -18.70 -1.87 12.53
N LYS A 4 -18.07 -1.54 11.40
CA LYS A 4 -17.89 -0.18 10.88
C LYS A 4 -17.36 -0.32 9.45
N ILE A 5 -18.28 -0.66 8.55
CA ILE A 5 -18.21 -0.11 7.21
C ILE A 5 -18.63 1.36 7.38
N CYS A 6 -17.68 2.26 7.22
CA CYS A 6 -17.96 3.62 6.79
C CYS A 6 -16.83 4.01 5.84
N CYS A 7 -17.14 3.88 4.56
CA CYS A 7 -16.37 4.43 3.46
C CYS A 7 -16.49 5.96 3.48
N PRO A 8 -15.51 6.67 2.88
CA PRO A 8 -15.87 7.68 1.91
C PRO A 8 -15.35 7.27 0.52
N ASP A 9 -16.27 7.41 -0.43
CA ASP A 9 -16.09 7.55 -1.88
C ASP A 9 -15.36 6.45 -2.66
N SER A 10 -16.23 5.63 -3.26
CA SER A 10 -16.04 4.82 -4.45
C SER A 10 -15.43 5.62 -5.61
N GLU A 11 -14.14 5.42 -5.87
CA GLU A 11 -13.60 5.28 -7.23
C GLU A 11 -12.24 4.57 -7.13
N ALA A 12 -12.34 3.25 -7.00
CA ALA A 12 -11.64 2.28 -7.84
C ALA A 12 -11.27 1.04 -7.03
N ALA A 13 -11.72 -0.11 -7.52
CA ALA A 13 -11.02 -1.38 -7.42
C ALA A 13 -9.69 -1.34 -8.23
N MET A 14 -8.91 -0.29 -8.00
CA MET A 14 -7.56 -0.07 -8.49
C MET A 14 -6.72 0.10 -7.22
N ALA A 15 -5.60 -0.58 -7.11
CA ALA A 15 -4.72 -0.43 -5.97
C ALA A 15 -4.31 1.05 -5.84
N LYS A 16 -5.04 1.83 -5.04
CA LYS A 16 -4.71 3.23 -4.74
C LYS A 16 -3.45 3.17 -3.90
N VAL A 17 -2.33 3.25 -4.60
CA VAL A 17 -1.01 3.31 -4.00
C VAL A 17 -1.05 4.54 -3.11
N TYR A 18 -0.95 4.34 -1.80
CA TYR A 18 -0.72 5.45 -0.88
C TYR A 18 0.49 6.23 -1.41
N SER A 19 0.34 7.55 -1.56
CA SER A 19 1.40 8.40 -2.11
C SER A 19 2.74 8.08 -1.44
N ALA A 20 3.81 7.96 -2.25
CA ALA A 20 5.13 7.62 -1.77
C ALA A 20 5.61 8.56 -0.65
N ASP A 21 5.24 9.84 -0.76
CA ASP A 21 5.49 10.88 0.24
C ASP A 21 4.88 10.53 1.61
N LEU A 22 3.61 10.11 1.65
CA LEU A 22 2.93 9.79 2.91
C LEU A 22 3.64 8.64 3.64
N ARG A 23 4.04 7.62 2.88
CA ARG A 23 4.77 6.48 3.43
C ARG A 23 6.14 6.89 3.95
N GLU A 24 6.88 7.71 3.20
CA GLU A 24 8.19 8.20 3.61
C GLU A 24 8.13 9.03 4.90
N ARG A 25 7.15 9.94 5.00
CA ARG A 25 6.92 10.76 6.19
C ARG A 25 6.58 9.92 7.43
N VAL A 26 5.73 8.90 7.26
CA VAL A 26 5.40 7.96 8.34
C VAL A 26 6.63 7.16 8.78
N ILE A 27 7.41 6.64 7.84
CA ILE A 27 8.63 5.88 8.15
C ILE A 27 9.65 6.77 8.88
N LYS A 28 9.90 7.99 8.40
CA LYS A 28 10.80 8.96 9.07
C LYS A 28 10.36 9.26 10.49
N ALA A 29 9.07 9.49 10.72
CA ALA A 29 8.53 9.72 12.06
C ALA A 29 8.72 8.53 13.00
N VAL A 30 8.56 7.30 12.49
CA VAL A 30 8.79 6.08 13.29
C VAL A 30 10.28 5.85 13.56
N LEU A 31 11.16 6.12 12.58
CA LEU A 31 12.61 6.05 12.78
C LEU A 31 13.10 7.11 13.79
N GLY A 32 12.39 8.23 13.92
CA GLY A 32 12.62 9.24 14.95
C GLY A 32 12.23 8.81 16.38
N GLY A 33 11.82 7.56 16.59
CA GLY A 33 11.55 6.99 17.93
C GLY A 33 10.06 6.91 18.30
N LEU A 34 9.15 7.35 17.43
CA LEU A 34 7.72 7.23 17.66
C LEU A 34 7.21 5.83 17.31
N SER A 35 6.22 5.33 18.03
CA SER A 35 5.61 4.04 17.70
C SER A 35 4.81 4.14 16.39
N ALA A 36 4.84 3.07 15.57
CA ALA A 36 4.07 3.02 14.32
C ALA A 36 2.56 3.24 14.52
N ARG A 37 2.01 2.82 15.67
CA ARG A 37 0.60 3.04 16.02
C ARG A 37 0.32 4.51 16.35
N SER A 38 1.22 5.17 17.08
CA SER A 38 1.11 6.59 17.40
C SER A 38 1.16 7.44 16.14
N VAL A 39 2.13 7.16 15.26
CA VAL A 39 2.28 7.86 13.98
C VAL A 39 1.05 7.64 13.10
N ALA A 40 0.48 6.45 13.05
CA ALA A 40 -0.73 6.18 12.28
C ALA A 40 -1.90 7.09 12.67
N ARG A 41 -2.06 7.39 13.97
CA ARG A 41 -3.09 8.31 14.47
C ARG A 41 -2.85 9.75 14.03
N VAL A 42 -1.60 10.22 14.09
CA VAL A 42 -1.21 11.57 13.66
C VAL A 42 -1.46 11.78 12.16
N PHE A 43 -1.16 10.76 11.35
CA PHE A 43 -1.35 10.81 9.90
C PHE A 43 -2.73 10.34 9.44
N SER A 44 -3.66 10.05 10.36
CA SER A 44 -5.02 9.56 10.09
C SER A 44 -5.06 8.36 9.14
N ILE A 45 -4.12 7.43 9.29
CA ILE A 45 -4.07 6.16 8.55
C ILE A 45 -4.36 4.96 9.46
N SER A 46 -4.70 3.83 8.86
CA SER A 46 -4.87 2.57 9.59
C SER A 46 -3.55 2.11 10.24
N GLU A 47 -3.60 1.76 11.53
CA GLU A 47 -2.43 1.25 12.29
C GLU A 47 -1.78 0.05 11.59
N SER A 48 -2.59 -0.85 11.01
CA SER A 48 -2.12 -2.02 10.27
C SER A 48 -1.25 -1.67 9.06
N SER A 49 -1.55 -0.56 8.37
CA SER A 49 -0.78 -0.11 7.20
C SER A 49 0.60 0.41 7.62
N ALA A 50 0.66 1.22 8.67
CA ALA A 50 1.91 1.72 9.23
C ALA A 50 2.82 0.56 9.70
N ILE A 51 2.26 -0.44 10.37
CA ILE A 51 3.00 -1.63 10.81
C ILE A 51 3.57 -2.39 9.60
N LYS A 52 2.77 -2.62 8.55
CA LYS A 52 3.23 -3.28 7.32
C LYS A 52 4.37 -2.53 6.64
N TRP A 53 4.31 -1.19 6.59
CA TRP A 53 5.41 -0.40 6.03
C TRP A 53 6.71 -0.56 6.83
N MET A 54 6.63 -0.55 8.16
CA MET A 54 7.82 -0.78 9.00
C MET A 54 8.36 -2.21 8.88
N GLN A 55 7.50 -3.21 8.73
CA GLN A 55 7.93 -4.58 8.43
C GLN A 55 8.67 -4.66 7.10
N GLN A 56 8.18 -3.97 6.06
CA GLN A 56 8.86 -3.90 4.77
C GLN A 56 10.21 -3.20 4.89
N VAL A 57 10.30 -2.07 5.59
CA VAL A 57 11.57 -1.35 5.80
C VAL A 57 12.59 -2.23 6.51
N ARG A 58 12.16 -3.03 7.49
CA ARG A 58 13.04 -3.99 8.18
C ARG A 58 13.47 -5.16 7.29
N ARG A 59 12.62 -5.60 6.36
CA ARG A 59 12.92 -6.71 5.43
C ARG A 59 13.82 -6.29 4.29
N ASP A 60 13.47 -5.20 3.62
CA ASP A 60 14.10 -4.78 2.36
C ASP A 60 15.14 -3.66 2.56
N GLY A 61 15.15 -2.99 3.73
CA GLY A 61 15.96 -1.80 3.98
C GLY A 61 15.54 -0.56 3.20
N ARG A 62 14.50 -0.68 2.35
CA ARG A 62 14.06 0.38 1.43
C ARG A 62 12.85 1.13 1.97
N MET A 63 12.97 2.46 2.02
CA MET A 63 11.87 3.36 2.39
C MET A 63 10.88 3.58 1.24
N ALA A 64 11.37 3.48 0.00
CA ALA A 64 10.57 3.63 -1.21
C ALA A 64 9.67 2.41 -1.47
N LEU A 65 8.54 2.66 -2.12
CA LEU A 65 7.71 1.61 -2.70
C LEU A 65 8.60 0.71 -3.56
N SER A 66 8.55 -0.61 -3.36
CA SER A 66 8.97 -1.52 -4.42
C SER A 66 8.14 -1.13 -5.64
N ALA A 67 8.79 -0.83 -6.76
CA ALA A 67 8.13 -0.38 -7.97
C ALA A 67 6.88 -1.25 -8.16
N VAL A 68 5.70 -0.61 -8.27
CA VAL A 68 4.49 -1.34 -8.62
C VAL A 68 4.88 -2.13 -9.85
N ARG A 69 4.91 -3.46 -9.74
CA ARG A 69 5.21 -4.32 -10.87
C ARG A 69 4.15 -3.91 -11.88
N GLY A 70 4.58 -3.23 -12.95
CA GLY A 70 3.67 -2.70 -13.96
C GLY A 70 2.84 -3.83 -14.56
N HIS A 71 2.02 -3.52 -15.56
CA HIS A 71 1.26 -4.51 -16.31
C HIS A 71 2.11 -5.78 -16.52
N ARG A 72 1.75 -6.89 -15.84
CA ARG A 72 2.45 -8.16 -16.06
C ARG A 72 2.11 -8.58 -17.48
N ARG A 73 3.13 -8.83 -18.31
CA ARG A 73 2.94 -9.29 -19.68
C ARG A 73 1.90 -10.41 -19.68
N ALA A 74 0.78 -10.20 -20.37
CA ALA A 74 -0.30 -11.17 -20.39
C ALA A 74 0.22 -12.40 -21.13
N VAL A 75 0.47 -13.48 -20.39
CA VAL A 75 1.01 -14.74 -20.93
C VAL A 75 0.10 -15.32 -22.01
N LEU A 76 -1.18 -14.95 -21.98
CA LEU A 76 -2.22 -15.38 -22.89
C LEU A 76 -2.38 -14.47 -24.12
N GLU A 77 -1.64 -13.36 -24.24
CA GLU A 77 -1.65 -12.51 -25.45
C GLU A 77 -1.47 -13.31 -26.75
N PRO A 78 -0.53 -14.28 -26.84
CA PRO A 78 -0.38 -15.09 -28.05
C PRO A 78 -1.55 -16.03 -28.35
N HIS A 79 -2.43 -16.27 -27.38
CA HIS A 79 -3.56 -17.21 -27.49
C HIS A 79 -4.91 -16.47 -27.51
N ALA A 80 -4.91 -15.14 -27.61
CA ALA A 80 -6.13 -14.34 -27.58
C ALA A 80 -7.12 -14.73 -28.69
N ALA A 81 -6.63 -15.10 -29.88
CA ALA A 81 -7.46 -15.53 -31.00
C ALA A 81 -8.22 -16.83 -30.74
N PHE A 82 -7.70 -17.73 -29.89
CA PHE A 82 -8.39 -18.98 -29.51
C PHE A 82 -9.48 -18.74 -28.45
N LEU A 83 -9.39 -17.67 -27.67
CA LEU A 83 -10.33 -17.35 -26.58
C LEU A 83 -11.49 -16.47 -27.02
N LEU A 84 -11.40 -15.85 -28.19
CA LEU A 84 -12.37 -14.89 -28.74
C LEU A 84 -13.20 -15.46 -29.89
N ASP A 85 -13.00 -16.74 -30.21
CA ASP A 85 -13.88 -17.58 -31.03
C ASP A 85 -14.98 -18.18 -30.14
#